data_AF-A0A1H7PK64-F1
#
_entry.id   AF-A0A1H7PK64-F1
#
_cell.length_a   1.000
_cell.length_b   1.000
_cell.length_c   1.000
_cell.angle_alpha   90.00
_cell.angle_beta   90.00
_cell.angle_gamma   90.00
#
_symmetry.space_group_name_H-M   'P 1'
#
loop_
_entity.id
_entity.type
_entity.pdbx_description
1 polymer ?
#
loop_
_entity_poly.entity_id
_entity_poly.type
_entity_poly.pdbx_seq_one_letter_code
_entity_poly.pdbx_strand_id
1 'polypeptide(L)'
;MSLLPRVSELTRECVSRQFDELGPEACMGDITDVLRRENPELLEMARKCAADIGDAPRIMVGFGMFYQLLITASADAAGRPVMHALPSVTAETRDALVREIDESGPDAFTITAIGELERSNPELMQMAHGFASRQRDYGRVMQGFALLYRSLDAQLAADRTYLH
;
A
#
# COMPACT_ATOMS: atom_id res chain seq x y z
N MET A 1 8.91 0.10 14.56
CA MET A 1 8.24 -1.18 14.26
C MET A 1 6.97 -0.81 13.55
N SER A 2 6.73 -1.31 12.34
CA SER A 2 5.48 -1.00 11.66
C SER A 2 4.30 -1.61 12.40
N LEU A 3 3.18 -0.90 12.36
CA LEU A 3 1.94 -1.27 13.02
C LEU A 3 0.98 -2.04 12.09
N LEU A 4 1.33 -2.16 10.82
CA LEU A 4 0.52 -2.81 9.80
C LEU A 4 0.49 -4.34 9.97
N PRO A 5 -0.62 -5.00 9.59
CA PRO A 5 -0.74 -6.45 9.68
C PRO A 5 0.34 -7.12 8.83
N ARG A 6 0.94 -8.19 9.38
CA ARG A 6 1.99 -8.92 8.68
C ARG A 6 1.38 -9.84 7.63
N VAL A 7 1.71 -9.60 6.36
CA VAL A 7 1.28 -10.47 5.26
C VAL A 7 2.01 -11.82 5.37
N SER A 8 1.25 -12.92 5.33
CA SER A 8 1.79 -14.28 5.28
C SER A 8 1.95 -14.75 3.83
N GLU A 9 2.80 -15.77 3.63
CA GLU A 9 2.97 -16.40 2.31
C GLU A 9 1.64 -16.95 1.78
N LEU A 10 0.83 -17.56 2.64
CA LEU A 10 -0.49 -18.09 2.28
C LEU A 10 -1.45 -16.98 1.84
N THR A 11 -1.44 -15.84 2.53
CA THR A 11 -2.21 -14.64 2.14
C THR A 11 -1.74 -14.14 0.76
N ARG A 12 -0.42 -14.10 0.54
CA ARG A 12 0.18 -13.70 -0.75
C ARG A 12 -0.26 -14.60 -1.90
N GLU A 13 -0.20 -15.91 -1.71
CA GLU A 13 -0.64 -16.89 -2.71
C GLU A 13 -2.13 -16.79 -3.00
N CYS A 14 -2.96 -16.64 -1.96
CA CYS A 14 -4.40 -16.53 -2.09
C CYS A 14 -4.80 -15.32 -2.95
N VAL A 15 -4.24 -14.15 -2.63
CA VAL A 15 -4.50 -12.93 -3.41
C VAL A 15 -3.93 -13.03 -4.82
N SER A 16 -2.75 -13.64 -5.01
CA SER A 16 -2.23 -13.87 -6.36
C SER A 16 -3.19 -14.72 -7.20
N ARG A 17 -3.68 -15.85 -6.66
CA ARG A 17 -4.65 -16.70 -7.35
C ARG A 17 -5.95 -15.96 -7.65
N GLN A 18 -6.43 -15.14 -6.72
CA GLN A 18 -7.63 -14.31 -6.94
C GLN A 18 -7.48 -13.42 -8.17
N PHE A 19 -6.34 -12.72 -8.31
CA PHE A 19 -6.06 -11.88 -9.47
C PHE A 19 -5.89 -12.69 -10.76
N ASP A 20 -5.31 -13.89 -10.68
CA ASP A 20 -5.15 -14.80 -11.81
C ASP A 20 -6.51 -15.39 -12.28
N GLU A 21 -7.43 -15.68 -11.35
CA GLU A 21 -8.73 -16.31 -11.62
C GLU A 21 -9.81 -15.32 -12.09
N LEU A 22 -9.93 -14.17 -11.41
CA LEU A 22 -10.96 -13.17 -11.69
C LEU A 22 -10.51 -12.15 -12.75
N GLY A 23 -9.20 -12.04 -12.95
CA GLY A 23 -8.58 -11.03 -13.79
C GLY A 23 -8.35 -9.71 -13.04
N PRO A 24 -7.28 -8.97 -13.39
CA PRO A 24 -6.88 -7.77 -12.68
C PRO A 24 -7.92 -6.65 -12.78
N GLU A 25 -8.68 -6.55 -13.88
CA GLU A 25 -9.71 -5.52 -14.06
C GLU A 25 -10.88 -5.69 -13.09
N ALA A 26 -11.34 -6.94 -12.88
CA ALA A 26 -12.44 -7.24 -11.98
C ALA A 26 -12.04 -6.95 -10.52
N CYS A 27 -10.86 -7.43 -10.10
CA CYS A 27 -10.33 -7.15 -8.77
C CYS A 27 -10.14 -5.66 -8.53
N MET A 28 -9.63 -4.92 -9.52
CA MET A 28 -9.42 -3.48 -9.40
C MET A 28 -10.72 -2.69 -9.30
N GLY A 29 -11.81 -3.16 -9.91
CA GLY A 29 -13.14 -2.55 -9.74
C GLY A 29 -13.55 -2.51 -8.28
N ASP A 30 -13.56 -3.68 -7.64
CA ASP A 30 -13.94 -3.84 -6.23
C ASP A 30 -13.01 -3.04 -5.30
N ILE A 31 -11.69 -3.14 -5.51
CA ILE A 31 -10.68 -2.44 -4.70
C ILE A 31 -10.84 -0.92 -4.83
N THR A 32 -11.07 -0.42 -6.04
CA THR A 32 -11.24 1.03 -6.28
C THR A 32 -12.50 1.55 -5.61
N ASP A 33 -13.58 0.78 -5.60
CA ASP A 33 -14.83 1.18 -4.95
C ASP A 33 -14.69 1.21 -3.42
N VAL A 34 -13.99 0.23 -2.83
CA VAL A 34 -13.63 0.23 -1.40
C VAL A 34 -12.77 1.45 -1.08
N LEU A 35 -11.69 1.68 -1.83
CA LEU A 35 -10.80 2.82 -1.62
C LEU A 35 -11.52 4.15 -1.78
N ARG A 36 -12.42 4.30 -2.75
CA ARG A 36 -13.20 5.54 -2.93
C ARG A 36 -14.08 5.83 -1.72
N ARG A 37 -14.61 4.79 -1.07
CA ARG A 37 -15.50 4.92 0.08
C ARG A 37 -14.75 5.13 1.39
N GLU A 38 -13.65 4.43 1.59
CA GLU A 38 -12.98 4.31 2.90
C GLU A 38 -11.64 5.03 2.98
N ASN A 39 -10.98 5.26 1.84
CA ASN A 39 -9.62 5.81 1.79
C ASN A 39 -9.38 6.66 0.51
N PRO A 40 -10.19 7.71 0.27
CA PRO A 40 -10.14 8.48 -0.97
C PRO A 40 -8.81 9.21 -1.17
N GLU A 41 -8.15 9.65 -0.09
CA GLU A 41 -6.83 10.28 -0.16
C GLU A 41 -5.76 9.28 -0.62
N LEU A 42 -5.76 8.05 -0.08
CA LEU A 42 -4.83 7.00 -0.52
C LEU A 42 -5.05 6.65 -1.99
N LEU A 43 -6.31 6.60 -2.45
CA LEU A 43 -6.64 6.38 -3.86
C LEU A 43 -6.07 7.48 -4.75
N GLU A 44 -6.19 8.73 -4.33
CA GLU A 44 -5.70 9.88 -5.11
C GLU A 44 -4.17 9.89 -5.15
N MET A 45 -3.50 9.60 -4.03
CA MET A 45 -2.05 9.42 -3.98
C MET A 45 -1.60 8.30 -4.93
N ALA A 46 -2.26 7.14 -4.88
CA ALA A 46 -1.96 6.01 -5.76
C ALA A 46 -2.12 6.37 -7.24
N ARG A 47 -3.20 7.08 -7.60
CA ARG A 47 -3.45 7.55 -8.97
C ARG A 47 -2.39 8.53 -9.44
N LYS A 48 -2.01 9.48 -8.61
CA LYS A 48 -0.97 10.46 -8.92
C LYS A 48 0.38 9.76 -9.14
N CYS A 49 0.77 8.85 -8.25
CA CYS A 49 1.97 8.03 -8.45
C CYS A 49 1.91 7.22 -9.74
N ALA A 50 0.79 6.56 -10.03
CA ALA A 50 0.61 5.79 -11.25
C ALA A 50 0.71 6.64 -12.52
N ALA A 51 0.20 7.88 -12.49
CA ALA A 51 0.33 8.84 -13.58
C ALA A 51 1.78 9.32 -13.76
N ASP A 52 2.49 9.58 -12.66
CA ASP A 52 3.88 10.06 -12.67
C ASP A 52 4.90 8.98 -13.10
N ILE A 53 4.60 7.70 -12.83
CA ILE A 53 5.40 6.55 -13.27
C ILE A 53 5.17 6.24 -14.76
N GLY A 54 3.92 6.35 -15.23
CA GLY A 54 3.49 5.95 -16.55
C GLY A 54 2.87 4.54 -16.59
N ASP A 55 2.02 4.28 -17.59
CA ASP A 55 1.15 3.08 -17.66
C ASP A 55 0.24 2.94 -16.42
N ALA A 56 -0.49 4.02 -16.12
CA ALA A 56 -1.31 4.14 -14.92
C ALA A 56 -2.25 2.94 -14.65
N PRO A 57 -2.96 2.35 -15.65
CA PRO A 57 -3.79 1.17 -15.42
C PRO A 57 -3.00 0.00 -14.84
N ARG A 58 -1.80 -0.27 -15.39
CA ARG A 58 -0.96 -1.36 -14.94
C ARG A 58 -0.38 -1.10 -13.55
N ILE A 59 0.11 0.11 -13.28
CA ILE A 59 0.65 0.47 -11.97
C ILE A 59 -0.42 0.39 -10.89
N MET A 60 -1.65 0.82 -11.20
CA MET A 60 -2.79 0.71 -10.29
C MET A 60 -3.10 -0.74 -9.93
N VAL A 61 -2.91 -1.72 -10.83
CA VAL A 61 -3.04 -3.15 -10.49
C VAL A 61 -2.06 -3.56 -9.40
N GLY A 62 -0.80 -3.13 -9.50
CA GLY A 62 0.20 -3.40 -8.47
C GLY A 62 -0.18 -2.79 -7.12
N PHE A 63 -0.64 -1.53 -7.12
CA PHE A 63 -1.12 -0.86 -5.91
C PHE A 63 -2.39 -1.50 -5.32
N GLY A 64 -3.31 -1.95 -6.17
CA GLY A 64 -4.50 -2.66 -5.71
C GLY A 64 -4.14 -4.01 -5.08
N MET A 65 -3.24 -4.77 -5.70
CA MET A 65 -2.76 -6.04 -5.13
C MET A 65 -2.07 -5.81 -3.78
N PHE A 66 -1.28 -4.73 -3.64
CA PHE A 66 -0.67 -4.32 -2.38
C PHE A 66 -1.70 -4.06 -1.29
N TYR A 67 -2.72 -3.28 -1.63
CA TYR A 67 -3.80 -2.93 -0.71
C TYR A 67 -4.63 -4.16 -0.32
N GLN A 68 -4.96 -5.03 -1.28
CA GLN A 68 -5.71 -6.26 -1.05
C GLN A 68 -4.99 -7.20 -0.09
N LEU A 69 -3.67 -7.37 -0.23
CA LEU A 69 -2.87 -8.17 0.70
C LEU A 69 -2.97 -7.67 2.13
N LEU A 70 -2.91 -6.35 2.32
CA LEU A 70 -3.02 -5.74 3.64
C LEU A 70 -4.43 -5.90 4.23
N ILE A 71 -5.49 -5.77 3.42
CA ILE A 71 -6.87 -6.05 3.87
C ILE A 71 -7.02 -7.51 4.30
N THR A 72 -6.59 -8.45 3.46
CA THR A 72 -6.73 -9.88 3.76
C THR A 72 -5.93 -10.25 5.01
N ALA A 73 -4.70 -9.76 5.14
CA ALA A 73 -3.88 -9.97 6.34
C ALA A 73 -4.52 -9.36 7.60
N SER A 74 -5.18 -8.19 7.48
CA SER A 74 -5.91 -7.58 8.60
C SER A 74 -7.12 -8.43 9.03
N ALA A 75 -7.88 -8.95 8.07
CA ALA A 75 -9.03 -9.82 8.34
C ALA A 75 -8.60 -11.13 9.01
N ASP A 76 -7.51 -11.75 8.54
CA ASP A 76 -6.93 -12.96 9.14
C ASP A 76 -6.47 -12.70 10.59
N ALA A 77 -5.81 -11.56 10.84
CA ALA A 77 -5.33 -11.20 12.17
C ALA A 77 -6.46 -10.92 13.18
N ALA A 78 -7.60 -10.39 12.73
CA ALA A 78 -8.74 -10.06 13.57
C ALA A 78 -9.71 -11.22 13.81
N GLY A 79 -9.58 -12.33 13.07
CA GLY A 79 -10.43 -13.51 13.17
C GLY A 79 -11.93 -13.25 12.90
N ARG A 80 -12.27 -12.08 12.34
CA ARG A 80 -13.63 -11.59 12.03
C ARG A 80 -13.57 -10.60 10.87
N PRO A 81 -14.68 -10.40 10.12
CA PRO A 81 -14.75 -9.35 9.12
C PRO A 81 -14.67 -7.99 9.82
N VAL A 82 -13.49 -7.36 9.77
CA VAL A 82 -13.28 -6.02 10.33
C VAL A 82 -13.94 -5.02 9.39
N MET A 83 -14.87 -4.21 9.92
CA MET A 83 -15.56 -3.17 9.15
C MET A 83 -14.64 -2.02 8.70
N HIS A 84 -13.43 -1.92 9.25
CA HIS A 84 -12.39 -0.95 8.87
C HIS A 84 -11.01 -1.62 8.97
N ALA A 85 -10.63 -2.35 7.93
CA ALA A 85 -9.45 -3.23 7.95
C ALA A 85 -8.11 -2.46 7.94
N LEU A 86 -8.10 -1.21 7.47
CA LEU A 86 -6.90 -0.39 7.36
C LEU A 86 -7.20 1.06 7.78
N PRO A 87 -6.20 1.80 8.28
CA PRO A 87 -6.35 3.20 8.67
C PRO A 87 -6.69 4.07 7.46
N SER A 88 -7.65 4.98 7.61
CA SER A 88 -8.07 5.90 6.55
C SER A 88 -7.10 7.09 6.50
N VAL A 89 -6.29 7.17 5.43
CA VAL A 89 -5.31 8.23 5.27
C VAL A 89 -6.04 9.56 5.16
N THR A 90 -5.63 10.50 6.01
CA THR A 90 -6.16 11.86 6.02
C THR A 90 -5.27 12.81 5.22
N ALA A 91 -5.83 13.96 4.85
CA ALA A 91 -5.06 15.05 4.24
C ALA A 91 -3.90 15.51 5.15
N GLU A 92 -4.08 15.46 6.47
CA GLU A 92 -3.04 15.82 7.44
C GLU A 92 -1.85 14.84 7.38
N THR A 93 -2.10 13.54 7.32
CA THR A 93 -1.04 12.53 7.15
C THR A 93 -0.33 12.68 5.81
N ARG A 94 -1.07 12.94 4.74
CA ARG A 94 -0.48 13.23 3.43
C ARG A 94 0.44 14.45 3.50
N ASP A 95 -0.01 15.55 4.09
CA ASP A 95 0.77 16.78 4.19
C ASP A 95 2.01 16.60 5.09
N ALA A 96 1.90 15.81 6.15
CA ALA A 96 3.04 15.43 6.99
C ALA A 96 4.09 14.62 6.20
N LEU A 97 3.66 13.68 5.36
CA LEU A 97 4.56 12.91 4.50
C LEU A 97 5.24 13.77 3.43
N VAL A 98 4.51 14.72 2.83
CA VAL A 98 5.10 15.66 1.87
C VAL A 98 6.21 16.46 2.55
N ARG A 99 5.98 16.94 3.78
CA ARG A 99 7.01 17.63 4.57
C ARG A 99 8.21 16.73 4.89
N GLU A 100 7.98 15.47 5.29
CA GLU A 100 9.06 14.50 5.54
C GLU A 100 9.90 14.27 4.27
N ILE A 101 9.26 14.17 3.11
CA ILE A 101 9.94 14.03 1.82
C ILE A 101 10.73 15.29 1.46
N ASP A 102 10.17 16.49 1.68
CA ASP A 102 10.85 17.76 1.41
C ASP A 102 12.06 17.96 2.33
N GLU A 103 11.98 17.51 3.59
CA GLU A 103 13.05 17.62 4.58
C GLU A 103 14.18 16.59 4.38
N SER A 104 13.84 15.33 4.11
CA SER A 104 14.80 14.23 4.01
C SER A 104 15.27 13.95 2.58
N GLY A 105 14.50 14.38 1.59
CA GLY A 105 14.66 14.04 0.18
C GLY A 105 13.95 12.72 -0.19
N PRO A 106 13.44 12.62 -1.43
CA PRO A 106 12.63 11.47 -1.87
C PRO A 106 13.39 10.14 -1.83
N ASP A 107 14.70 10.15 -2.10
CA ASP A 107 15.52 8.94 -2.08
C ASP A 107 15.75 8.42 -0.66
N ALA A 108 16.06 9.30 0.30
CA ALA A 108 16.26 8.93 1.69
C ALA A 108 14.96 8.45 2.34
N PHE A 109 13.85 9.13 2.05
CA PHE A 109 12.51 8.68 2.44
C PHE A 109 12.24 7.27 1.93
N THR A 110 12.47 7.04 0.64
CA THR A 110 12.20 5.74 -0.01
C THR A 110 13.05 4.61 0.56
N ILE A 111 14.35 4.85 0.75
CA ILE A 111 15.26 3.85 1.34
C ILE A 111 14.79 3.47 2.76
N THR A 112 14.41 4.47 3.56
CA THR A 112 13.93 4.25 4.93
C THR A 112 12.64 3.43 4.92
N ALA A 113 11.67 3.85 4.11
CA ALA A 113 10.37 3.20 3.97
C ALA A 113 10.48 1.75 3.48
N ILE A 114 11.30 1.50 2.45
CA ILE A 114 11.55 0.14 1.94
C ILE A 114 12.24 -0.71 3.00
N GLY A 115 13.24 -0.17 3.70
CA GLY A 115 13.92 -0.91 4.76
C GLY A 115 12.98 -1.30 5.91
N GLU A 116 12.00 -0.46 6.24
CA GLU A 116 10.96 -0.80 7.21
C GLU A 116 9.94 -1.81 6.69
N LEU A 117 9.54 -1.68 5.42
CA LEU A 117 8.65 -2.61 4.73
C LEU A 117 9.28 -4.01 4.69
N GLU A 118 10.54 -4.12 4.28
CA GLU A 118 11.28 -5.39 4.22
C GLU A 118 11.40 -6.05 5.60
N ARG A 119 11.70 -5.27 6.64
CA ARG A 119 11.83 -5.77 8.02
C ARG A 119 10.50 -6.22 8.62
N SER A 120 9.41 -5.52 8.33
CA SER A 120 8.12 -5.75 8.98
C SER A 120 7.23 -6.71 8.19
N ASN A 121 7.33 -6.65 6.86
CA ASN A 121 6.41 -7.25 5.89
C ASN A 121 7.16 -7.80 4.66
N PRO A 122 7.99 -8.85 4.82
CA PRO A 122 8.83 -9.38 3.75
C PRO A 122 8.02 -9.92 2.55
N GLU A 123 6.85 -10.52 2.78
CA GLU A 123 5.98 -11.02 1.70
C GLU A 123 5.38 -9.89 0.85
N LEU A 124 4.99 -8.79 1.51
CA LEU A 124 4.48 -7.61 0.84
C LEU A 124 5.59 -6.92 0.04
N MET A 125 6.81 -6.87 0.60
CA MET A 125 8.01 -6.42 -0.11
C MET A 125 8.32 -7.30 -1.33
N GLN A 126 8.23 -8.62 -1.20
CA GLN A 126 8.47 -9.56 -2.29
C GLN A 126 7.47 -9.35 -3.42
N MET A 127 6.20 -9.10 -3.11
CA MET A 127 5.19 -8.76 -4.11
C MET A 127 5.53 -7.43 -4.81
N ALA A 128 5.82 -6.37 -4.05
CA ALA A 128 6.19 -5.07 -4.60
C ALA A 128 7.42 -5.15 -5.52
N HIS A 129 8.46 -5.85 -5.08
CA HIS A 129 9.67 -6.10 -5.87
C HIS A 129 9.38 -6.93 -7.14
N GLY A 130 8.61 -8.01 -7.01
CA GLY A 130 8.19 -8.86 -8.12
C GLY A 130 7.39 -8.10 -9.17
N PHE A 131 6.55 -7.15 -8.74
CA PHE A 131 5.83 -6.25 -9.64
C PHE A 131 6.78 -5.23 -10.29
N ALA A 132 7.58 -4.52 -9.49
CA ALA A 132 8.48 -3.45 -9.95
C ALA A 132 9.55 -3.95 -10.92
N SER A 133 10.08 -5.16 -10.72
CA SER A 133 11.09 -5.77 -11.61
C SER A 133 10.60 -6.01 -13.04
N ARG A 134 9.27 -6.06 -13.25
CA ARG A 134 8.64 -6.21 -14.56
C ARG A 134 8.34 -4.87 -15.24
N GLN A 135 8.64 -3.75 -14.57
CA GLN A 135 8.40 -2.40 -15.07
C GLN A 135 9.70 -1.76 -15.56
N ARG A 136 9.57 -0.81 -16.49
CA ARG A 136 10.73 -0.08 -17.04
C ARG A 136 11.40 0.81 -16.00
N ASP A 137 10.62 1.36 -15.07
CA ASP A 137 11.09 2.26 -14.02
C ASP A 137 10.90 1.64 -12.64
N TYR A 138 11.76 0.67 -12.33
CA TYR A 138 11.77 -0.02 -11.04
C TYR A 138 11.81 0.96 -9.86
N GLY A 139 12.65 1.99 -9.96
CA GLY A 139 12.88 2.96 -8.90
C GLY A 139 11.59 3.71 -8.54
N ARG A 140 10.93 4.32 -9.54
CA ARG A 140 9.70 5.06 -9.28
C ARG A 140 8.55 4.18 -8.80
N VAL A 141 8.46 2.94 -9.28
CA VAL A 141 7.45 1.99 -8.81
C VAL A 141 7.66 1.64 -7.33
N MET A 142 8.91 1.38 -6.93
CA MET A 142 9.25 1.14 -5.53
C MET A 142 9.03 2.37 -4.64
N GLN A 143 9.31 3.58 -5.15
CA GLN A 143 8.96 4.84 -4.48
C GLN A 143 7.44 4.94 -4.24
N GLY A 144 6.61 4.56 -5.22
CA GLY A 144 5.16 4.50 -5.06
C GLY A 144 4.72 3.54 -3.95
N PHE A 145 5.23 2.30 -3.95
CA PHE A 145 4.92 1.34 -2.88
C PHE A 145 5.38 1.81 -1.50
N ALA A 146 6.56 2.41 -1.42
CA ALA A 146 7.10 3.01 -0.19
C ALA A 146 6.18 4.11 0.36
N LEU A 147 5.69 5.00 -0.51
CA LEU A 147 4.77 6.06 -0.15
C LEU A 147 3.45 5.50 0.40
N LEU A 148 2.84 4.53 -0.29
CA LEU A 148 1.58 3.93 0.15
C LEU A 148 1.74 3.23 1.51
N TYR A 149 2.82 2.49 1.70
CA TYR A 149 3.13 1.82 2.96
C TYR A 149 3.29 2.82 4.12
N ARG A 150 4.11 3.87 3.93
CA ARG A 150 4.33 4.89 4.96
C ARG A 150 3.09 5.71 5.26
N SER A 151 2.23 5.94 4.28
CA SER A 151 0.93 6.62 4.48
C SER A 151 0.04 5.84 5.45
N LEU A 152 -0.06 4.53 5.25
CA LEU A 152 -0.84 3.66 6.13
C LEU A 152 -0.19 3.53 7.51
N ASP A 153 1.14 3.38 7.58
CA ASP A 153 1.85 3.24 8.87
C ASP A 153 1.79 4.53 9.71
N ALA A 154 1.98 5.69 9.08
CA ALA A 154 1.91 6.99 9.72
C ALA A 154 0.50 7.32 10.22
N GLN A 155 -0.54 7.03 9.43
CA GLN A 155 -1.92 7.19 9.88
C GLN A 155 -2.22 6.27 11.07
N LEU A 156 -1.77 5.02 11.04
CA LEU A 156 -1.99 4.08 12.15
C LEU A 156 -1.31 4.53 13.45
N ALA A 157 -0.12 5.13 13.34
CA ALA A 157 0.59 5.72 14.48
C ALA A 157 -0.14 6.96 15.03
N ALA A 158 -0.67 7.81 14.15
CA ALA A 158 -1.48 8.96 14.53
C ALA A 158 -2.76 8.53 15.26
N ASP A 159 -3.53 7.59 14.69
CA ASP A 159 -4.77 7.09 15.27
C ASP A 159 -4.56 6.53 16.68
N ARG A 160 -3.45 5.82 16.92
CA ARG A 160 -3.08 5.34 18.26
C ARG A 160 -2.73 6.46 19.24
N THR A 161 -2.12 7.54 18.75
CA THR A 161 -1.76 8.68 19.59
C THR A 161 -3.00 9.45 20.04
N TYR A 162 -4.06 9.49 19.23
CA TYR A 162 -5.35 10.11 19.60
C TYR A 162 -6.24 9.22 20.48
N LEU A 163 -5.96 7.92 20.56
CA LEU A 163 -6.69 6.96 21.40
C LEU A 163 -6.15 6.85 22.84
N HIS A 164 -5.04 7.52 23.16
CA HIS A 164 -4.41 7.55 24.48
C HIS A 164 -4.47 8.95 25.12
#